data_AF-A0A2N1VGN3-F1
#
_entry.id   AF-A0A2N1VGN3-F1
#
_cell.length_a   1.000
_cell.length_b   1.000
_cell.length_c   1.000
_cell.angle_alpha   90.00
_cell.angle_beta   90.00
_cell.angle_gamma   90.00
#
_symmetry.space_group_name_H-M   'P 1'
#
loop_
_entity.id
_entity.type
_entity.pdbx_description
1 polymer ?
#
loop_
_entity_poly.entity_id
_entity_poly.type
_entity_poly.pdbx_seq_one_letter_code
_entity_poly.pdbx_strand_id
1 'polypeptide(L)'
;YDSYIRNGLMVQLARIQPGENIEEAHMRNRQLVAMWVYEKGKAENVIEKKERDGKTFFVINDYNKLRTLFGQLLREIQKIKSEGNYNAGKALVENYGVEVDHVLHKEVLERYKKLNIAPYAGFINPELVPVFKNNQIIDVKIEYPDDFTKQMLKYAKEYSFLPTYN
;
A
#
# COMPACT_ATOMS: atom_id res chain seq x y z
N TYR A 1 -13.52 -2.44 -3.25
CA TYR A 1 -13.28 -1.93 -4.62
C TYR A 1 -12.91 -0.46 -4.52
N ASP A 2 -13.70 0.37 -3.85
CA ASP A 2 -13.40 1.80 -3.62
C ASP A 2 -12.06 2.06 -2.97
N SER A 3 -11.75 1.38 -1.86
CA SER A 3 -10.48 1.55 -1.16
C SER A 3 -9.28 1.27 -2.06
N TYR A 4 -9.39 0.25 -2.92
CA TYR A 4 -8.36 -0.16 -3.85
C TYR A 4 -8.18 0.87 -4.98
N ILE A 5 -9.27 1.27 -5.65
CA ILE A 5 -9.24 2.27 -6.73
C ILE A 5 -8.75 3.62 -6.20
N ARG A 6 -9.29 4.07 -5.05
CA ARG A 6 -8.86 5.30 -4.37
C ARG A 6 -7.39 5.26 -4.00
N ASN A 7 -6.88 4.12 -3.52
CA ASN A 7 -5.48 3.98 -3.15
C ASN A 7 -4.59 3.98 -4.40
N GLY A 8 -4.90 3.12 -5.38
CA GLY A 8 -4.11 2.90 -6.59
C GLY A 8 -4.01 4.13 -7.50
N LEU A 9 -5.11 4.87 -7.68
CA LEU A 9 -5.14 6.06 -8.54
C LEU A 9 -4.68 7.36 -7.86
N MET A 10 -4.58 7.39 -6.53
CA MET A 10 -4.50 8.67 -5.84
C MET A 10 -3.82 8.64 -4.47
N VAL A 11 -4.44 8.00 -3.46
CA VAL A 11 -4.00 8.20 -2.06
C VAL A 11 -2.61 7.65 -1.79
N GLN A 12 -2.16 6.62 -2.52
CA GLN A 12 -0.80 6.10 -2.35
C GLN A 12 0.30 7.11 -2.71
N LEU A 13 -0.02 8.11 -3.55
CA LEU A 13 0.93 9.16 -3.96
C LEU A 13 1.43 10.01 -2.78
N ALA A 14 0.73 9.99 -1.64
CA ALA A 14 1.21 10.61 -0.40
C ALA A 14 2.55 10.03 0.12
N ARG A 15 2.99 8.88 -0.41
CA ARG A 15 4.28 8.24 -0.09
C ARG A 15 5.42 8.62 -1.04
N ILE A 16 5.11 9.29 -2.15
CA ILE A 16 6.07 9.61 -3.22
C ILE A 16 6.57 11.06 -3.03
N GLN A 17 7.88 11.26 -3.22
CA GLN A 17 8.49 12.60 -3.15
C GLN A 17 8.13 13.43 -4.38
N PRO A 18 7.95 14.76 -4.25
CA PRO A 18 7.62 15.62 -5.40
C PRO A 18 8.61 15.45 -6.56
N GLY A 19 8.09 15.18 -7.76
CA GLY A 19 8.89 15.00 -8.98
C GLY A 19 9.36 13.56 -9.24
N GLU A 20 9.14 12.64 -8.29
CA GLU A 20 9.50 11.23 -8.44
C GLU A 20 8.34 10.40 -9.03
N ASN A 21 8.70 9.26 -9.63
CA ASN A 21 7.78 8.23 -10.09
C ASN A 21 7.62 7.11 -9.05
N ILE A 22 6.71 6.16 -9.30
CA ILE A 22 6.54 5.00 -8.42
C ILE A 22 7.63 3.98 -8.71
N GLU A 23 8.40 3.62 -7.69
CA GLU A 23 9.46 2.59 -7.78
C GLU A 23 9.08 1.25 -7.13
N GLU A 24 8.41 1.31 -5.99
CA GLU A 24 8.17 0.13 -5.14
C GLU A 24 7.13 -0.83 -5.78
N ALA A 25 7.44 -2.12 -5.84
CA ALA A 25 6.66 -3.12 -6.58
C ALA A 25 5.19 -3.22 -6.12
N HIS A 26 4.93 -3.09 -4.82
CA HIS A 26 3.58 -3.09 -4.27
C HIS A 26 2.78 -1.85 -4.69
N MET A 27 3.38 -0.67 -4.70
CA MET A 27 2.77 0.56 -5.21
C MET A 27 2.55 0.50 -6.73
N ARG A 28 3.53 -0.01 -7.48
CA ARG A 28 3.44 -0.19 -8.94
C ARG A 28 2.26 -1.07 -9.33
N ASN A 29 2.08 -2.24 -8.69
CA ASN A 29 0.96 -3.11 -9.07
C ASN A 29 -0.41 -2.53 -8.69
N ARG A 30 -0.51 -1.80 -7.58
CA ARG A 30 -1.77 -1.12 -7.21
C ARG A 30 -2.13 -0.07 -8.26
N GLN A 31 -1.16 0.73 -8.69
CA GLN A 31 -1.37 1.73 -9.74
C GLN A 31 -1.71 1.07 -11.07
N LEU A 32 -0.92 0.07 -11.49
CA LEU A 32 -1.12 -0.68 -12.73
C LEU A 32 -2.56 -1.18 -12.84
N VAL A 33 -3.03 -1.90 -11.82
CA VAL A 33 -4.38 -2.49 -11.84
C VAL A 33 -5.43 -1.38 -11.90
N ALA A 34 -5.29 -0.33 -11.09
CA ALA A 34 -6.29 0.73 -11.01
C ALA A 34 -6.33 1.61 -12.27
N MET A 35 -5.17 1.96 -12.84
CA MET A 35 -5.05 2.77 -14.05
C MET A 35 -5.53 1.98 -15.28
N TRP A 36 -5.19 0.69 -15.39
CA TRP A 36 -5.64 -0.14 -16.50
C TRP A 36 -7.17 -0.25 -16.54
N VAL A 37 -7.82 -0.55 -15.41
CA VAL A 37 -9.30 -0.64 -15.39
C VAL A 37 -9.96 0.73 -15.54
N TYR A 38 -9.33 1.80 -15.07
CA TYR A 38 -9.80 3.17 -15.30
C TYR A 38 -9.80 3.51 -16.80
N GLU A 39 -8.70 3.21 -17.50
CA GLU A 39 -8.61 3.44 -18.95
C GLU A 39 -9.62 2.57 -19.71
N LYS A 40 -9.64 1.25 -19.46
CA LYS A 40 -10.52 0.31 -20.20
C LYS A 40 -12.00 0.51 -19.90
N GLY A 41 -12.34 1.00 -18.70
CA GLY A 41 -13.71 1.30 -18.31
C GLY A 41 -14.22 2.66 -18.76
N LYS A 42 -13.38 3.50 -19.38
CA LYS A 42 -13.69 4.91 -19.67
C LYS A 42 -14.89 5.09 -20.62
N ALA A 43 -15.01 4.25 -21.65
CA ALA A 43 -16.09 4.34 -22.65
C ALA A 43 -17.47 4.09 -22.03
N GLU A 44 -17.55 3.33 -20.95
CA GLU A 44 -18.78 2.98 -20.24
C GLU A 44 -18.90 3.73 -18.90
N ASN A 45 -18.03 4.71 -18.66
CA ASN A 45 -17.94 5.50 -17.42
C ASN A 45 -17.88 4.64 -16.14
N VAL A 46 -17.18 3.49 -16.17
CA VAL A 46 -17.13 2.54 -15.03
C VAL A 46 -16.51 3.18 -13.79
N ILE A 47 -15.45 3.95 -13.97
CA ILE A 47 -14.82 4.78 -12.95
C ILE A 47 -14.71 6.20 -13.50
N GLU A 48 -15.17 7.18 -12.75
CA GLU A 48 -15.19 8.59 -13.12
C GLU A 48 -14.24 9.41 -12.24
N LYS A 49 -13.39 10.23 -12.86
CA LYS A 49 -12.61 11.27 -12.18
C LYS A 49 -13.47 12.53 -12.08
N LYS A 50 -13.94 12.86 -10.88
CA LYS A 50 -14.70 14.08 -10.58
C LYS A 50 -13.82 15.10 -9.89
N GLU A 51 -14.07 16.38 -10.17
CA GLU A 51 -13.50 17.48 -9.41
C GLU A 51 -14.61 18.23 -8.68
N ARG A 52 -14.41 18.51 -7.39
CA ARG A 52 -15.32 19.32 -6.57
C ARG A 52 -14.51 20.20 -5.63
N ASP A 53 -14.74 21.50 -5.67
CA ASP A 53 -14.02 22.50 -4.86
C ASP A 53 -12.48 22.41 -5.00
N GLY A 54 -12.00 22.20 -6.24
CA GLY A 54 -10.58 22.03 -6.54
C GLY A 54 -9.97 20.74 -6.00
N LYS A 55 -10.80 19.74 -5.66
CA LYS A 55 -10.36 18.43 -5.16
C LYS A 55 -10.79 17.31 -6.09
N THR A 56 -9.85 16.44 -6.43
CA THR A 56 -10.10 15.24 -7.23
C THR A 56 -10.74 14.13 -6.38
N PHE A 57 -11.70 13.44 -6.97
CA PHE A 57 -12.33 12.23 -6.46
C PHE A 57 -12.45 11.19 -7.60
N PHE A 58 -12.31 9.92 -7.26
CA PHE A 58 -12.63 8.82 -8.18
C PHE A 58 -13.89 8.12 -7.70
N VAL A 59 -14.89 8.00 -8.57
CA VAL A 59 -16.21 7.43 -8.27
C VAL A 59 -16.40 6.18 -9.11
N ILE A 60 -16.72 5.06 -8.48
CA ILE A 60 -17.09 3.83 -9.18
C ILE A 60 -18.58 3.89 -9.49
N ASN A 61 -18.95 3.90 -10.77
CA ASN A 61 -20.33 3.95 -11.22
C ASN A 61 -20.92 2.55 -11.49
N ASP A 62 -20.08 1.57 -11.85
CA ASP A 62 -20.52 0.19 -12.10
C ASP A 62 -19.52 -0.84 -11.54
N TYR A 63 -19.87 -1.42 -10.39
CA TYR A 63 -19.03 -2.41 -9.71
C TYR A 63 -18.97 -3.75 -10.44
N ASN A 64 -20.03 -4.13 -11.16
CA ASN A 64 -20.08 -5.40 -11.88
C ASN A 64 -19.18 -5.33 -13.11
N LYS A 65 -19.22 -4.24 -13.87
CA LYS A 65 -18.29 -4.00 -14.98
C LYS A 65 -16.86 -3.89 -14.47
N LEU A 66 -16.62 -3.21 -13.36
CA LEU A 66 -15.29 -3.15 -12.75
C LEU A 66 -14.75 -4.54 -12.37
N ARG A 67 -15.59 -5.41 -11.79
CA ARG A 67 -15.22 -6.81 -11.51
C ARG A 67 -14.86 -7.58 -12.78
N THR A 68 -15.62 -7.39 -13.86
CA THR A 68 -15.32 -8.00 -15.16
C THR A 68 -13.98 -7.50 -15.71
N LEU A 69 -13.69 -6.20 -15.63
CA LEU A 69 -12.39 -5.63 -16.03
C LEU A 69 -11.23 -6.20 -15.21
N PHE A 70 -11.39 -6.38 -13.90
CA PHE A 70 -10.39 -7.08 -13.08
C PHE A 70 -10.16 -8.52 -13.56
N GLY A 71 -11.23 -9.24 -13.90
CA GLY A 71 -11.12 -10.60 -14.44
C GLY A 71 -10.37 -10.65 -15.78
N GLN A 72 -10.61 -9.68 -16.66
CA GLN A 72 -9.89 -9.55 -17.93
C GLN A 72 -8.40 -9.30 -17.69
N LEU A 73 -8.06 -8.33 -16.84
CA LEU A 73 -6.66 -8.03 -16.51
C LEU A 73 -5.97 -9.22 -15.82
N LEU A 74 -6.66 -9.92 -14.91
CA LEU A 74 -6.14 -11.13 -14.28
C LEU A 74 -5.77 -12.20 -15.31
N ARG A 75 -6.63 -12.44 -16.30
CA ARG A 75 -6.37 -13.38 -17.38
C ARG A 75 -5.12 -12.97 -18.18
N GLU A 76 -5.01 -11.69 -18.55
CA GLU A 76 -3.86 -11.20 -19.32
C GLU A 76 -2.55 -11.29 -18.51
N ILE A 77 -2.55 -10.88 -17.24
CA ILE A 77 -1.37 -11.02 -16.36
C ILE A 77 -0.99 -12.49 -16.19
N GLN A 78 -1.96 -13.37 -15.96
CA GLN A 78 -1.70 -14.80 -15.80
C GLN A 78 -1.12 -15.40 -17.09
N LYS A 79 -1.62 -15.01 -18.26
CA LYS A 79 -1.08 -15.41 -19.56
C LYS A 79 0.36 -14.96 -19.72
N ILE A 80 0.64 -13.66 -19.51
CA ILE A 80 1.99 -13.07 -19.57
C ILE A 80 2.97 -13.86 -18.69
N LYS A 81 2.57 -14.15 -17.45
CA LYS A 81 3.39 -14.92 -16.50
C LYS A 81 3.63 -16.35 -16.98
N SER A 82 2.59 -17.04 -17.43
CA SER A 82 2.66 -18.47 -17.77
C SER A 82 3.42 -18.72 -19.07
N GLU A 83 3.36 -17.78 -20.01
CA GLU A 83 4.08 -17.82 -21.29
C GLU A 83 5.49 -17.22 -21.19
N GLY A 84 5.87 -16.63 -20.05
CA GLY A 84 7.18 -15.99 -19.87
C GLY A 84 7.38 -14.75 -20.75
N ASN A 85 6.30 -14.05 -21.13
CA ASN A 85 6.37 -12.92 -22.06
C ASN A 85 6.87 -11.64 -21.38
N TYR A 86 8.19 -11.51 -21.25
CA TYR A 86 8.85 -10.36 -20.64
C TYR A 86 8.42 -9.01 -21.25
N ASN A 87 8.39 -8.90 -22.58
CA ASN A 87 8.10 -7.64 -23.25
C ASN A 87 6.67 -7.15 -22.95
N ALA A 88 5.69 -8.07 -22.94
CA ALA A 88 4.32 -7.73 -22.55
C ALA A 88 4.22 -7.33 -21.07
N GLY A 89 4.93 -8.05 -20.18
CA GLY A 89 5.01 -7.70 -18.77
C GLY A 89 5.61 -6.32 -18.53
N LYS A 90 6.74 -6.02 -19.18
CA LYS A 90 7.39 -4.71 -19.15
C LYS A 90 6.43 -3.62 -19.63
N ALA A 91 5.83 -3.78 -20.80
CA ALA A 91 4.90 -2.79 -21.35
C ALA A 91 3.73 -2.51 -20.41
N LEU A 92 3.18 -3.54 -19.75
CA LEU A 92 2.10 -3.37 -18.79
C LEU A 92 2.54 -2.57 -17.56
N VAL A 93 3.75 -2.80 -17.04
CA VAL A 93 4.30 -2.07 -15.91
C VAL A 93 4.63 -0.63 -16.27
N GLU A 94 5.38 -0.40 -17.35
CA GLU A 94 5.81 0.96 -17.75
C GLU A 94 4.60 1.85 -18.08
N ASN A 95 3.59 1.33 -18.78
CA ASN A 95 2.44 2.13 -19.21
C ASN A 95 1.45 2.46 -18.08
N TYR A 96 1.37 1.63 -17.03
CA TYR A 96 0.30 1.76 -16.03
C TYR A 96 0.79 1.82 -14.57
N GLY A 97 2.00 1.36 -14.28
CA GLY A 97 2.51 1.19 -12.92
C GLY A 97 3.51 2.25 -12.45
N VAL A 98 4.13 3.01 -13.36
CA VAL A 98 5.32 3.84 -13.06
C VAL A 98 4.98 5.33 -12.95
N GLU A 99 4.45 5.91 -14.02
CA GLU A 99 4.31 7.37 -14.17
C GLU A 99 3.32 7.98 -13.17
N VAL A 100 3.68 9.14 -12.61
CA VAL A 100 2.85 9.90 -11.67
C VAL A 100 2.32 11.18 -12.33
N ASP A 101 1.00 11.40 -12.23
CA ASP A 101 0.39 12.70 -12.55
C ASP A 101 0.83 13.73 -11.49
N HIS A 102 1.81 14.57 -11.83
CA HIS A 102 2.37 15.56 -10.91
C HIS A 102 1.36 16.61 -10.42
N VAL A 103 0.32 16.91 -11.20
CA VAL A 103 -0.73 17.85 -10.78
C VAL A 103 -1.57 17.22 -9.68
N LEU A 104 -2.04 15.99 -9.90
CA LEU A 104 -2.77 15.22 -8.89
C LEU A 104 -1.91 14.93 -7.66
N HIS A 105 -0.62 14.63 -7.85
CA HIS A 105 0.30 14.36 -6.76
C HIS A 105 0.46 15.55 -5.83
N LYS A 106 0.65 16.75 -6.37
CA LYS A 106 0.71 18.00 -5.59
C LYS A 106 -0.57 18.19 -4.77
N GLU A 107 -1.74 18.00 -5.39
CA GLU A 107 -3.03 18.08 -4.71
C GLU A 107 -3.13 17.07 -3.54
N VAL A 108 -2.71 15.82 -3.77
CA VAL A 108 -2.73 14.75 -2.76
C VAL A 108 -1.85 15.13 -1.57
N LEU A 109 -0.62 15.61 -1.80
CA LEU A 109 0.30 16.00 -0.73
C LEU A 109 -0.26 17.15 0.11
N GLU A 110 -0.83 18.18 -0.54
CA GLU A 110 -1.45 19.32 0.15
C GLU A 110 -2.65 18.92 1.02
N ARG A 111 -3.47 17.98 0.54
CA ARG A 111 -4.61 17.43 1.29
C ARG A 111 -4.14 16.55 2.44
N TYR A 112 -3.18 15.66 2.19
CA TYR A 112 -2.69 14.69 3.16
C TYR A 112 -1.96 15.36 4.33
N LYS A 113 -1.18 16.41 4.06
CA LYS A 113 -0.46 17.20 5.08
C LYS A 113 -1.39 17.74 6.17
N LYS A 114 -2.63 18.11 5.83
CA LYS A 114 -3.62 18.65 6.79
C LYS A 114 -4.11 17.62 7.80
N LEU A 115 -3.95 16.33 7.52
CA LEU A 115 -4.38 15.25 8.40
C LEU A 115 -3.38 14.95 9.53
N ASN A 116 -2.13 15.40 9.41
CA ASN A 116 -1.05 15.15 10.36
C ASN A 116 -0.87 13.65 10.71
N ILE A 117 -0.94 12.79 9.70
CA ILE A 117 -0.76 11.33 9.83
C ILE A 117 0.49 10.87 9.09
N ALA A 118 1.24 9.95 9.68
CA ALA A 118 2.38 9.33 9.02
C ALA A 118 1.90 8.38 7.89
N PRO A 119 2.59 8.33 6.73
CA PRO A 119 2.22 7.45 5.63
C PRO A 119 2.67 6.00 5.80
N TYR A 120 3.55 5.75 6.78
CA TYR A 120 4.08 4.46 7.19
C TYR A 120 3.64 4.14 8.61
N ALA A 121 3.40 2.86 8.88
CA ALA A 121 3.02 2.37 10.20
C ALA A 121 4.06 1.37 10.69
N GLY A 122 4.29 1.35 12.00
CA GLY A 122 5.06 0.33 12.70
C GLY A 122 4.25 -0.17 13.88
N PHE A 123 4.63 -1.34 14.39
CA PHE A 123 4.03 -1.93 15.58
C PHE A 123 5.13 -2.24 16.59
N ILE A 124 4.77 -2.20 17.87
CA ILE A 124 5.59 -2.72 18.97
C ILE A 124 4.97 -4.04 19.44
N ASN A 125 5.82 -4.94 19.93
CA ASN A 125 5.37 -6.27 20.35
C ASN A 125 4.72 -6.22 21.74
N PRO A 126 3.81 -7.15 22.06
CA PRO A 126 3.43 -7.40 23.45
C PRO A 126 4.60 -8.02 24.24
N GLU A 127 4.54 -7.92 25.56
CA GLU A 127 5.42 -8.66 26.46
C GLU A 127 4.73 -9.92 26.98
N LEU A 128 5.46 -11.04 26.98
CA LEU A 128 4.99 -12.31 27.54
C LEU A 128 5.68 -12.52 28.89
N VAL A 129 4.90 -12.47 29.97
CA VAL A 129 5.42 -12.50 31.35
C VAL A 129 5.02 -13.82 32.02
N PRO A 130 5.96 -14.75 32.27
CA PRO A 130 5.65 -16.00 32.94
C PRO A 130 5.27 -15.78 34.41
N VAL A 131 4.21 -16.47 34.86
CA VAL A 131 3.74 -16.48 36.25
C VAL A 131 4.18 -17.78 36.91
N PHE A 132 4.92 -17.68 38.02
CA PHE A 132 5.47 -18.84 38.72
C PHE A 132 4.73 -19.15 40.01
N LYS A 133 4.56 -20.45 40.30
CA LYS A 133 4.20 -21.00 41.61
C LYS A 133 5.09 -22.20 41.90
N ASN A 134 5.74 -22.21 43.06
CA ASN A 134 6.69 -23.28 43.46
C ASN A 134 7.74 -23.58 42.37
N ASN A 135 8.31 -22.53 41.78
CA ASN A 135 9.31 -22.62 40.70
C ASN A 135 8.82 -23.31 39.41
N GLN A 136 7.50 -23.47 39.24
CA GLN A 136 6.85 -23.96 38.02
C GLN A 136 6.03 -22.84 37.40
N ILE A 137 6.06 -22.73 36.07
CA ILE A 137 5.19 -21.80 35.35
C ILE A 137 3.76 -22.33 35.45
N ILE A 138 2.84 -21.49 35.91
CA ILE A 138 1.41 -21.81 36.00
C ILE A 138 0.56 -21.02 35.02
N ASP A 139 1.09 -19.92 34.47
CA ASP A 139 0.41 -19.05 33.52
C ASP A 139 1.45 -18.19 32.77
N VAL A 140 1.04 -17.57 31.66
CA VAL A 140 1.82 -16.55 30.94
C VAL A 140 0.90 -15.38 30.64
N LYS A 141 1.19 -14.23 31.25
CA LYS A 141 0.45 -12.99 31.03
C LYS A 141 0.93 -12.29 29.77
N ILE A 142 0.01 -11.64 29.07
CA ILE A 142 0.31 -10.78 27.93
C ILE A 142 0.14 -9.33 28.39
N GLU A 143 1.21 -8.55 28.29
CA GLU A 143 1.20 -7.12 28.54
C GLU A 143 1.37 -6.35 27.23
N TYR A 144 0.69 -5.21 27.11
CA TYR A 144 0.69 -4.40 25.89
C TYR A 144 1.42 -3.07 26.15
N PRO A 145 2.75 -3.02 26.01
CA PRO A 145 3.49 -1.77 26.14
C PRO A 145 3.03 -0.79 25.05
N ASP A 146 3.14 0.50 25.33
CA ASP A 146 2.71 1.60 24.46
C ASP A 146 3.88 2.51 24.01
N ASP A 147 5.11 2.17 24.42
CA ASP A 147 6.31 2.99 24.23
C ASP A 147 7.37 2.25 23.41
N PHE A 148 7.57 2.72 22.18
CA PHE A 148 8.57 2.21 21.25
C PHE A 148 9.99 2.33 21.78
N THR A 149 10.35 3.46 22.39
CA THR A 149 11.70 3.71 22.87
C THR A 149 12.06 2.75 24.01
N LYS A 150 11.15 2.56 24.98
CA LYS A 150 11.37 1.60 26.06
C LYS A 150 11.53 0.17 25.56
N GLN A 151 10.70 -0.26 24.62
CA GLN A 151 10.79 -1.61 24.06
C GLN A 151 12.12 -1.83 23.33
N MET A 152 12.53 -0.88 22.48
CA MET A 152 13.77 -1.03 21.71
C MET A 152 15.01 -1.00 22.61
N LEU A 153 15.03 -0.17 23.66
CA LEU A 153 16.11 -0.17 24.64
C LEU A 153 16.18 -1.47 25.45
N LYS A 154 15.03 -2.02 25.85
CA LYS A 154 14.96 -3.34 26.50
C LYS A 154 15.53 -4.42 25.59
N TYR A 155 15.14 -4.45 24.31
CA TYR A 155 15.65 -5.42 23.35
C TYR A 155 17.15 -5.31 23.13
N ALA A 156 17.67 -4.10 22.99
CA ALA A 156 19.10 -3.86 22.87
C ALA A 156 19.88 -4.35 24.11
N LYS A 157 19.31 -4.21 25.31
CA LYS A 157 19.95 -4.62 26.56
C LYS A 157 19.88 -6.13 26.82
N GLU A 158 18.72 -6.74 26.59
CA GLU A 158 18.43 -8.12 27.04
C GLU A 158 18.56 -9.17 25.93
N TYR A 159 18.39 -8.78 24.66
CA TYR A 159 18.30 -9.71 23.53
C TYR A 159 19.31 -9.43 22.41
N SER A 160 20.34 -8.60 22.64
CA SER A 160 21.40 -8.29 21.67
C SER A 160 22.64 -9.17 21.88
N PHE A 161 22.58 -10.43 21.46
CA PHE A 161 23.64 -11.42 21.73
C PHE A 161 24.78 -11.43 20.71
N LEU A 162 24.64 -10.74 19.58
CA LEU A 162 25.68 -10.67 18.55
C LEU A 162 26.76 -9.64 18.90
N PRO A 163 28.04 -9.90 18.59
CA PRO A 163 29.09 -8.91 18.71
C PRO A 163 28.86 -7.75 17.74
N THR A 164 29.46 -6.60 18.03
CA THR A 164 29.40 -5.42 17.17
C THR A 164 30.07 -5.66 15.80
N TYR A 165 31.01 -6.60 15.72
CA TYR A 165 31.67 -7.02 14.49
C TYR A 165 31.50 -8.54 14.32
N ASN A 166 30.85 -8.95 13.22
CA ASN A 166 30.56 -10.34 12.87
C ASN A 166 31.37 -10.75 11.65
#